data_AF-A0A6V7I512-F1
#
_entry.id   AF-A0A6V7I512-F1
#
_cell.length_a   1.000
_cell.length_b   1.000
_cell.length_c   1.000
_cell.angle_alpha   90.00
_cell.angle_beta   90.00
_cell.angle_gamma   90.00
#
_symmetry.space_group_name_H-M   'P 1'
#
loop_
_entity.id
_entity.type
_entity.pdbx_description
1 polymer ?
#
loop_
_entity_poly.entity_id
_entity_poly.type
_entity_poly.pdbx_seq_one_letter_code
_entity_poly.pdbx_strand_id
1 'polypeptide(L)'
;RNENMLIYNFISTVENPVTWGEYYSSCYEAGCNYPILNTKWHMSFTPSANRFTYKLRFFLLHLLPALVVDLFGLCVGQKPRIYKMITKIFKYLELVEPFTRRDWTYTMDNVNDMWKRLDARDKQNFTFSFKDFDWRAYFGSYVL
;
A
#
# COMPACT_ATOMS: atom_id res chain seq x y z
N ARG A 1 5.69 24.18 -19.95
CA ARG A 1 5.50 22.79 -20.43
C ARG A 1 5.30 22.92 -21.94
N ASN A 2 6.13 22.28 -22.77
CA ASN A 2 6.06 22.41 -24.22
C ASN A 2 4.80 21.66 -24.73
N GLU A 3 4.02 22.27 -25.62
CA GLU A 3 2.73 21.72 -26.09
C GLU A 3 2.90 20.41 -26.87
N ASN A 4 4.10 20.16 -27.42
CA ASN A 4 4.43 18.97 -28.21
C ASN A 4 5.10 17.83 -27.41
N MET A 5 5.18 17.95 -26.07
CA MET A 5 5.81 16.90 -25.25
C MET A 5 4.85 15.72 -25.03
N LEU A 6 5.13 14.59 -25.67
CA LEU A 6 4.42 13.34 -25.44
C LEU A 6 4.78 12.75 -24.07
N ILE A 7 3.76 12.26 -23.34
CA ILE A 7 3.91 11.63 -22.03
C ILE A 7 3.42 10.20 -22.12
N TYR A 8 4.29 9.26 -21.79
CA TYR A 8 3.99 7.83 -21.84
C TYR A 8 3.77 7.32 -20.42
N ASN A 9 2.50 7.15 -20.04
CA ASN A 9 2.14 6.52 -18.77
C ASN A 9 2.02 5.01 -18.97
N PHE A 10 2.74 4.23 -18.16
CA PHE A 10 2.57 2.78 -18.10
C PHE A 10 2.02 2.42 -16.72
N ILE A 11 0.77 1.99 -16.69
CA ILE A 11 -0.01 1.79 -15.46
C ILE A 11 -0.81 0.50 -15.57
N SER A 12 -1.06 -0.14 -14.44
CA SER A 12 -1.80 -1.39 -14.43
C SER A 12 -3.30 -1.20 -14.33
N THR A 13 -3.78 -0.10 -13.73
CA THR A 13 -5.19 0.12 -13.37
C THR A 13 -6.16 0.05 -14.55
N VAL A 14 -5.69 0.30 -15.78
CA VAL A 14 -6.52 0.26 -16.99
C VAL A 14 -6.75 -1.16 -17.50
N GLU A 15 -5.73 -2.02 -17.44
CA GLU A 15 -5.78 -3.37 -18.02
C GLU A 15 -6.01 -4.48 -17.00
N ASN A 16 -5.47 -4.31 -15.79
CA ASN A 16 -5.52 -5.30 -14.71
C ASN A 16 -5.49 -4.57 -13.36
N PRO A 17 -6.62 -3.96 -12.94
CA PRO A 17 -6.71 -3.23 -11.69
C PRO A 17 -6.54 -4.16 -10.50
N VAL A 18 -5.92 -3.64 -9.44
CA VAL A 18 -5.78 -4.32 -8.16
C VAL A 18 -6.43 -3.49 -7.07
N THR A 19 -7.27 -4.10 -6.26
CA THR A 19 -7.90 -3.45 -5.11
C THR A 19 -6.98 -3.49 -3.90
N TRP A 20 -7.16 -2.53 -3.00
CA TRP A 20 -6.49 -2.56 -1.69
C TRP A 20 -6.74 -3.88 -0.95
N GLY A 21 -7.95 -4.44 -1.02
CA GLY A 21 -8.28 -5.71 -0.37
C GLY A 21 -7.43 -6.88 -0.88
N GLU A 22 -7.27 -7.00 -2.20
CA GLU A 22 -6.44 -8.05 -2.82
C GLU A 22 -4.97 -7.88 -2.49
N TYR A 23 -4.46 -6.64 -2.53
CA TYR A 23 -3.10 -6.31 -2.11
C TYR A 23 -2.86 -6.76 -0.66
N TYR A 24 -3.72 -6.35 0.28
CA TYR A 24 -3.54 -6.68 1.69
C TYR A 24 -3.68 -8.18 1.95
N SER A 25 -4.64 -8.87 1.31
CA SER A 25 -4.79 -10.31 1.44
C SER A 25 -3.52 -11.05 1.00
N SER A 26 -2.94 -10.64 -0.14
CA SER A 26 -1.74 -11.26 -0.68
C SER A 26 -0.52 -11.01 0.21
N CYS A 27 -0.35 -9.76 0.67
CA CYS A 27 0.73 -9.42 1.59
C CYS A 27 0.60 -10.09 2.96
N TYR A 28 -0.63 -10.26 3.45
CA TYR A 28 -0.90 -10.96 4.71
C TYR A 28 -0.53 -12.44 4.61
N GLU A 29 -0.97 -13.12 3.55
CA GLU A 29 -0.62 -14.52 3.29
C GLU A 29 0.91 -14.71 3.23
N ALA A 30 1.62 -13.83 2.52
CA ALA A 30 3.08 -13.85 2.47
C ALA A 30 3.72 -13.58 3.85
N GLY A 31 3.27 -12.54 4.56
CA GLY A 31 3.81 -12.19 5.89
C GLY A 31 3.54 -13.25 6.97
N CYS A 32 2.48 -14.06 6.83
CA CYS A 32 2.25 -15.22 7.69
C CYS A 32 3.29 -16.33 7.48
N ASN A 33 3.77 -16.50 6.25
CA ASN A 33 4.81 -17.47 5.92
C ASN A 33 6.22 -16.96 6.29
N TYR A 34 6.41 -15.63 6.34
CA TYR A 34 7.70 -14.98 6.58
C TYR A 34 7.58 -13.91 7.68
N PRO A 35 7.70 -14.29 8.96
CA PRO A 35 7.50 -13.36 10.07
C PRO A 35 8.59 -12.27 10.11
N ILE A 36 8.16 -11.03 10.34
CA ILE A 36 9.05 -9.87 10.45
C ILE A 36 9.95 -10.02 11.69
N LEU A 37 11.27 -9.88 11.50
CA LEU A 37 12.26 -9.94 12.57
C LEU A 37 11.93 -8.93 13.70
N ASN A 38 12.08 -9.36 14.95
CA ASN A 38 11.87 -8.55 16.16
C ASN A 38 10.43 -8.02 16.37
N THR A 39 9.45 -8.63 15.71
CA THR A 39 8.05 -8.32 15.94
C THR A 39 7.57 -8.93 17.26
N LYS A 40 6.94 -8.11 18.11
CA LYS A 40 6.31 -8.58 19.36
C LYS A 40 4.86 -9.04 19.18
N TRP A 41 4.21 -8.62 18.10
CA TRP A 41 2.77 -8.76 17.85
C TRP A 41 2.52 -9.04 16.37
N HIS A 42 1.66 -10.00 16.03
CA HIS A 42 1.34 -10.30 14.63
C HIS A 42 0.94 -9.03 13.85
N MET A 43 1.48 -8.90 12.63
CA MET A 43 1.11 -7.81 11.74
C MET A 43 -0.39 -7.89 11.47
N SER A 44 -1.09 -6.82 11.81
CA SER A 44 -2.52 -6.66 11.54
C SER A 44 -2.73 -5.30 10.93
N PHE A 45 -3.39 -5.28 9.78
CA PHE A 45 -3.77 -4.07 9.08
C PHE A 45 -5.16 -4.27 8.49
N THR A 46 -6.07 -3.33 8.78
CA THR A 46 -7.44 -3.39 8.26
C THR A 46 -7.77 -2.07 7.60
N PRO A 47 -7.80 -2.00 6.26
CA PRO A 47 -8.23 -0.80 5.57
C PRO A 47 -9.69 -0.49 5.92
N SER A 48 -10.06 0.79 5.92
CA SER A 48 -11.42 1.23 6.19
C SER A 48 -11.82 2.35 5.23
N ALA A 49 -12.84 2.10 4.42
CA ALA A 49 -13.41 3.07 3.50
C ALA A 49 -14.04 4.27 4.23
N ASN A 50 -14.49 4.09 5.48
CA ASN A 50 -15.06 5.16 6.30
C ASN A 50 -13.99 5.79 7.22
N ARG A 51 -13.88 7.12 7.19
CA ARG A 51 -12.88 7.90 7.96
C ARG A 51 -13.17 7.89 9.46
N PHE A 52 -14.44 7.99 9.84
CA PHE A 52 -14.85 7.94 11.25
C PHE A 52 -14.57 6.55 11.83
N THR A 53 -14.98 5.48 11.14
CA THR A 53 -14.71 4.10 11.58
C THR A 53 -13.21 3.83 11.73
N TYR A 54 -12.40 4.33 10.79
CA TYR A 54 -10.94 4.26 10.88
C TYR A 54 -10.41 4.95 12.14
N LYS A 55 -10.78 6.21 12.37
CA LYS A 55 -10.32 6.98 13.54
C LYS A 55 -10.76 6.35 14.86
N LEU A 56 -12.00 5.85 14.92
CA LEU A 56 -12.53 5.16 16.09
C LEU A 56 -11.76 3.87 16.39
N ARG A 57 -11.53 3.03 15.38
CA ARG A 57 -10.72 1.80 15.52
C ARG A 57 -9.30 2.12 15.92
N PHE A 58 -8.68 3.12 15.30
CA PHE A 58 -7.32 3.54 15.65
C PHE A 58 -7.23 4.00 17.11
N PHE A 59 -8.20 4.79 17.56
CA PHE A 59 -8.28 5.23 18.95
C PHE A 59 -8.38 4.04 19.92
N LEU A 60 -9.33 3.13 19.68
CA LEU A 60 -9.61 2.01 20.57
C LEU A 60 -8.55 0.91 20.56
N LEU A 61 -7.97 0.60 19.39
CA LEU A 61 -7.08 -0.55 19.21
C LEU A 61 -5.59 -0.19 19.24
N HIS A 62 -5.24 1.09 19.05
CA HIS A 62 -3.84 1.52 19.03
C HIS A 62 -3.54 2.60 20.06
N LEU A 63 -4.30 3.69 20.10
CA LEU A 63 -3.98 4.81 21.00
C LEU A 63 -4.25 4.48 22.47
N LEU A 64 -5.45 3.97 22.77
CA LEU A 64 -5.84 3.63 24.14
C LEU A 64 -4.94 2.54 24.74
N PRO A 65 -4.64 1.41 24.05
CA PRO A 65 -3.69 0.42 24.55
C PRO A 65 -2.28 0.98 24.74
N ALA A 66 -1.81 1.86 23.84
CA ALA A 66 -0.51 2.49 23.99
C ALA A 66 -0.40 3.36 25.25
N LEU A 67 -1.46 4.11 25.57
CA LEU A 67 -1.53 4.91 26.80
C LEU A 67 -1.52 4.02 28.05
N VAL A 68 -2.29 2.92 28.04
CA VAL A 68 -2.32 1.95 29.16
C VAL A 68 -0.94 1.33 29.40
N VAL A 69 -0.25 0.90 28.34
CA VAL A 69 1.09 0.29 28.46
C VAL A 69 2.13 1.31 28.93
N ASP A 70 2.11 2.53 28.39
CA ASP A 70 3.03 3.58 28.84
C ASP A 70 2.76 4.00 30.30
N LEU A 71 1.48 4.03 30.73
CA LEU A 71 1.11 4.31 32.12
C LEU A 71 1.61 3.23 33.08
N PHE A 72 1.42 1.95 32.73
CA PHE A 72 1.97 0.85 33.50
C PHE A 72 3.51 0.92 33.55
N GLY A 73 4.15 1.22 32.42
CA GLY A 73 5.58 1.44 32.32
C GLY A 73 6.07 2.52 33.28
N LEU A 74 5.37 3.66 33.35
CA LEU A 74 5.67 4.72 34.30
C LEU A 74 5.61 4.25 35.76
N CYS A 75 4.62 3.43 36.13
CA CYS A 75 4.49 2.88 37.48
C CYS A 75 5.68 1.97 37.86
N VAL A 76 6.33 1.31 36.90
CA VAL A 76 7.51 0.47 37.12
C VAL A 76 8.84 1.15 36.76
N GLY A 77 8.84 2.49 36.62
CA GLY A 77 10.05 3.29 36.37
C GLY A 77 10.54 3.30 34.91
N GLN A 78 9.75 2.78 33.96
CA GLN A 78 10.06 2.84 32.54
C GLN A 78 9.64 4.17 31.91
N LYS A 79 10.35 4.59 30.86
CA LYS A 79 10.01 5.79 30.09
C LYS A 79 8.90 5.47 29.08
N PRO A 80 7.86 6.32 28.97
CA PRO A 80 6.80 6.14 27.98
C PRO A 80 7.34 6.36 26.57
N ARG A 81 7.12 5.37 25.69
CA ARG A 81 7.66 5.33 24.32
C ARG A 81 6.61 4.92 23.30
N ILE A 82 5.61 4.12 23.69
CA ILE A 82 4.65 3.53 22.77
C ILE A 82 3.69 4.61 22.24
N TYR A 83 3.20 5.50 23.11
CA TYR A 83 2.37 6.64 22.70
C TYR A 83 3.06 7.46 21.61
N LYS A 84 4.33 7.81 21.80
CA LYS A 84 5.12 8.59 20.82
C LYS A 84 5.23 7.87 19.47
N MET A 85 5.41 6.55 19.50
CA MET A 85 5.45 5.73 18.28
C MET A 85 4.11 5.71 17.57
N ILE A 86 3.01 5.44 18.28
CA ILE A 86 1.66 5.42 17.71
C ILE A 86 1.26 6.79 17.15
N THR A 87 1.60 7.90 17.82
CA THR A 87 1.32 9.25 17.29
C THR A 87 2.09 9.51 15.99
N LYS A 88 3.34 9.05 15.87
CA LYS A 88 4.12 9.17 14.62
C LYS A 88 3.45 8.37 13.49
N ILE A 89 3.02 7.14 13.77
CA ILE A 89 2.30 6.30 12.82
C ILE A 89 1.00 6.98 12.38
N PHE A 90 0.22 7.52 13.32
CA PHE A 90 -1.02 8.22 13.02
C PHE A 90 -0.81 9.41 12.07
N LYS A 91 0.18 10.26 12.36
CA LYS A 91 0.53 11.41 11.52
C LYS A 91 0.94 10.99 10.11
N TYR A 92 1.73 9.92 10.00
CA TYR A 92 2.10 9.36 8.71
C TYR A 92 0.86 8.85 7.94
N LEU A 93 -0.05 8.14 8.61
CA LEU A 93 -1.29 7.65 8.00
C LEU A 93 -2.20 8.79 7.53
N GLU A 94 -2.30 9.89 8.29
CA GLU A 94 -3.04 11.09 7.85
C GLU A 94 -2.38 11.77 6.65
N LEU A 95 -1.05 11.74 6.54
CA LEU A 95 -0.32 12.30 5.40
C LEU A 95 -0.57 11.50 4.11
N VAL A 96 -0.62 10.18 4.19
CA VAL A 96 -0.83 9.31 3.01
C VAL A 96 -2.30 9.12 2.64
N GLU A 97 -3.23 9.42 3.56
CA GLU A 97 -4.68 9.29 3.39
C GLU A 97 -5.21 9.83 2.04
N PRO A 98 -4.80 11.02 1.55
CA PRO A 98 -5.32 11.56 0.30
C PRO A 98 -4.93 10.75 -0.93
N PHE A 99 -3.78 10.05 -0.88
CA PHE A 99 -3.25 9.26 -1.98
C PHE A 99 -3.85 7.87 -2.03
N THR A 100 -4.22 7.30 -0.86
CA THR A 100 -4.74 5.94 -0.77
C THR A 100 -6.26 5.85 -0.89
N ARG A 101 -6.99 6.95 -0.63
CA ARG A 101 -8.46 6.98 -0.72
C ARG A 101 -9.01 7.43 -2.07
N ARG A 102 -8.21 8.14 -2.86
CA ARG A 102 -8.66 8.69 -4.14
C ARG A 102 -8.34 7.68 -5.23
N ASP A 103 -9.35 7.37 -6.03
CA ASP A 103 -9.12 6.73 -7.30
C ASP A 103 -8.59 7.78 -8.27
N TRP A 104 -7.47 7.45 -8.89
CA TRP A 104 -6.83 8.30 -9.87
C TRP A 104 -7.11 7.71 -11.25
N THR A 105 -7.75 8.50 -12.10
CA THR A 105 -7.94 8.14 -13.49
C THR A 105 -6.72 8.56 -14.29
N TYR A 106 -6.23 7.66 -15.10
CA TYR A 106 -5.07 7.86 -15.95
C TYR A 106 -5.33 7.21 -17.30
N THR A 107 -4.68 7.72 -18.36
CA THR A 107 -4.75 7.13 -19.69
C THR A 107 -3.41 6.60 -20.15
N MET A 108 -3.46 5.59 -21.00
CA MET A 108 -2.30 4.95 -21.63
C MET A 108 -2.25 5.18 -23.14
N ASP A 109 -2.96 6.20 -23.65
CA ASP A 109 -3.20 6.38 -25.09
C ASP A 109 -1.90 6.43 -25.89
N ASN A 110 -0.91 7.20 -25.42
CA ASN A 110 0.40 7.30 -26.08
C ASN A 110 1.16 5.96 -26.08
N VAL A 111 1.09 5.18 -24.99
CA VAL A 111 1.72 3.85 -24.93
C VAL A 111 0.99 2.88 -25.86
N ASN A 112 -0.34 2.92 -25.90
CA ASN A 112 -1.16 2.08 -26.77
C ASN A 112 -0.88 2.36 -28.25
N ASP A 113 -0.76 3.63 -28.64
CA ASP A 113 -0.48 4.02 -30.02
C ASP A 113 0.97 3.72 -30.42
N MET A 114 1.92 3.89 -29.51
CA MET A 114 3.29 3.41 -29.71
C MET A 114 3.32 1.90 -29.90
N TRP A 115 2.66 1.14 -29.02
CA TRP A 115 2.60 -0.31 -29.09
C TRP A 115 2.02 -0.80 -30.42
N LYS A 116 0.96 -0.18 -30.93
CA LYS A 116 0.40 -0.51 -32.25
C LYS A 116 1.42 -0.34 -33.39
N ARG A 117 2.29 0.67 -33.29
CA ARG A 117 3.31 1.01 -34.30
C ARG A 117 4.57 0.15 -34.25
N LEU A 118 4.83 -0.56 -33.15
CA LEU A 118 5.98 -1.46 -33.04
C LEU A 118 5.83 -2.67 -33.97
N ASP A 119 6.95 -3.12 -34.50
CA ASP A 119 7.02 -4.34 -35.29
C ASP A 119 6.89 -5.60 -34.40
N ALA A 120 6.76 -6.76 -35.03
CA ALA A 120 6.58 -8.02 -34.31
C ALA A 120 7.80 -8.42 -33.46
N ARG A 121 9.01 -8.00 -33.85
CA ARG A 121 10.25 -8.33 -33.15
C ARG A 121 10.35 -7.52 -31.86
N ASP A 122 10.08 -6.22 -31.94
CA ASP A 122 10.09 -5.34 -30.78
C ASP A 122 8.99 -5.72 -29.78
N LYS A 123 7.80 -6.11 -30.29
CA LYS A 123 6.71 -6.62 -29.43
C LYS A 123 7.07 -7.91 -28.68
N GLN A 124 7.99 -8.73 -29.22
CA GLN A 124 8.49 -9.90 -28.51
C GLN A 124 9.53 -9.54 -27.44
N ASN A 125 10.30 -8.47 -27.66
CA ASN A 125 11.35 -8.04 -26.74
C ASN A 125 10.83 -7.19 -25.57
N PHE A 126 9.71 -6.50 -25.75
CA PHE A 126 9.16 -5.59 -24.74
C PHE A 126 7.73 -5.99 -24.35
N THR A 127 7.46 -6.10 -23.05
CA THR A 127 6.10 -6.34 -22.54
C THR A 127 5.52 -5.04 -22.01
N PHE A 128 4.54 -4.48 -22.74
CA PHE A 128 3.79 -3.29 -22.34
C PHE A 128 2.32 -3.60 -22.08
N SER A 129 2.03 -4.70 -21.37
CA SER A 129 0.67 -5.04 -20.96
C SER A 129 0.66 -5.68 -19.59
N PHE A 130 -0.37 -5.36 -18.80
CA PHE A 130 -0.64 -5.97 -17.49
C PHE A 130 -1.71 -7.08 -17.55
N LYS A 131 -2.27 -7.38 -18.73
CA LYS A 131 -3.40 -8.33 -18.87
C LYS A 131 -3.15 -9.69 -18.23
N ASP A 132 -1.94 -10.22 -18.42
CA ASP A 132 -1.54 -11.54 -17.90
C ASP A 132 -0.67 -11.41 -16.64
N PHE A 133 -0.65 -10.24 -16.00
CA PHE A 133 0.17 -9.98 -14.82
C PHE A 133 -0.44 -10.65 -13.58
N ASP A 134 0.30 -11.56 -12.96
CA ASP A 134 -0.12 -12.22 -11.72
C ASP A 134 0.26 -11.37 -10.49
N TRP A 135 -0.73 -10.61 -10.01
CA TRP A 135 -0.59 -9.82 -8.79
C TRP A 135 -0.24 -10.63 -7.55
N ARG A 136 -0.80 -11.84 -7.41
CA ARG A 136 -0.60 -12.66 -6.22
C ARG A 136 0.83 -13.19 -6.18
N ALA A 137 1.34 -13.67 -7.31
CA ALA A 137 2.74 -14.08 -7.43
C ALA A 137 3.69 -12.90 -7.17
N TYR A 138 3.40 -11.73 -7.76
CA TYR A 138 4.20 -10.52 -7.55
C TYR A 138 4.24 -10.11 -6.07
N PHE A 139 3.08 -9.97 -5.41
CA PHE A 139 3.03 -9.58 -4.00
C PHE A 139 3.62 -10.63 -3.06
N GLY A 140 3.48 -11.92 -3.40
CA GLY A 140 4.15 -13.00 -2.68
C GLY A 140 5.67 -12.82 -2.65
N SER A 141 6.26 -12.46 -3.80
CA SER A 141 7.70 -12.18 -3.90
C SER A 141 8.13 -10.83 -3.33
N TYR A 142 7.24 -9.83 -3.35
CA TYR A 142 7.52 -8.47 -2.87
C TYR A 142 7.69 -8.39 -1.35
N VAL A 143 7.00 -9.25 -0.61
CA VAL A 143 7.00 -9.26 0.87
C VAL A 143 8.16 -10.10 1.44
N LEU A 144 8.79 -10.93 0.61
CA LEU A 144 10.01 -11.68 0.90
C LEU A 144 11.24 -10.76 0.97
#